data_AF-G4R8S7-F1
#
_entry.id   AF-G4R8S7-F1
#
_cell.length_a   1.000
_cell.length_b   1.000
_cell.length_c   1.000
_cell.angle_alpha   90.00
_cell.angle_beta   90.00
_cell.angle_gamma   90.00
#
_symmetry.space_group_name_H-M   'P 1'
#
loop_
_entity.id
_entity.type
_entity.pdbx_description
1 polymer ?
#
loop_
_entity_poly.entity_id
_entity_poly.type
_entity_poly.pdbx_seq_one_letter_code
_entity_poly.pdbx_strand_id
1 'polypeptide(L)' 'MAASTLTIVGLSHDIAQKKSYVNFVWANDPSKRLGLEVPYGLSLDQIEAEARKSVDALSGELAACKLELP' A
#
# COMPACT_ATOMS: atom_id res chain seq x y z
N MET A 1 -7.43 18.32 -10.09
CA MET A 1 -7.65 16.86 -10.19
C MET A 1 -8.10 16.39 -8.82
N ALA A 2 -9.24 15.70 -8.69
CA ALA A 2 -9.71 15.23 -7.38
C ALA A 2 -8.76 14.14 -6.87
N ALA A 3 -8.22 14.31 -5.65
CA ALA A 3 -7.41 13.28 -5.02
C ALA A 3 -8.29 12.03 -4.81
N SER A 4 -7.83 10.87 -5.28
CA SER A 4 -8.54 9.62 -5.03
C SER A 4 -8.21 9.12 -3.63
N THR A 5 -9.23 8.78 -2.85
CA THR A 5 -9.05 8.26 -1.49
C THR A 5 -8.71 6.77 -1.54
N LEU A 6 -7.65 6.39 -0.82
CA LEU A 6 -7.29 4.99 -0.57
C LEU A 6 -7.84 4.58 0.79
N THR A 7 -8.72 3.58 0.82
CA THR A 7 -9.26 3.01 2.06
C THR A 7 -8.42 1.80 2.45
N ILE A 8 -7.89 1.79 3.68
CA ILE A 8 -7.27 0.61 4.26
C ILE A 8 -8.37 -0.39 4.60
N VAL A 9 -8.38 -1.54 3.93
CA VAL A 9 -9.42 -2.57 4.10
C VAL A 9 -8.98 -3.75 4.96
N GLY A 10 -7.68 -3.88 5.21
CA GLY A 10 -7.17 -4.92 6.08
C GLY A 10 -5.65 -4.98 6.14
N LEU A 11 -5.18 -5.73 7.13
CA LEU A 11 -3.79 -6.09 7.32
C LEU A 11 -3.67 -7.61 7.24
N SER A 12 -2.83 -8.09 6.34
CA SER A 12 -2.53 -9.52 6.18
C SER A 12 -1.13 -9.78 6.70
N HIS A 13 -0.99 -10.78 7.57
CA HIS A 13 0.30 -11.17 8.13
C HIS A 13 0.75 -12.48 7.47
N ASP A 14 1.87 -12.44 6.76
CA ASP A 14 2.59 -13.64 6.36
C ASP A 14 3.54 -14.03 7.50
N ILE A 15 3.10 -15.01 8.29
CA ILE A 15 3.85 -15.51 9.46
C ILE A 15 5.08 -16.31 9.03
N ALA A 16 5.01 -16.99 7.88
CA ALA A 16 6.12 -17.81 7.37
C ALA A 16 7.29 -16.93 6.95
N GLN A 17 7.00 -15.79 6.32
CA GLN A 17 8.00 -14.83 5.86
C GLN A 17 8.25 -13.70 6.86
N LYS A 18 7.50 -13.63 7.96
CA LYS A 18 7.49 -12.53 8.94
C LYS A 18 7.31 -11.18 8.24
N LYS A 19 6.35 -11.11 7.34
CA LYS A 19 6.00 -9.91 6.56
C LYS A 19 4.55 -9.54 6.82
N SER A 20 4.24 -8.26 6.75
CA SER A 20 2.86 -7.77 6.85
C SER A 20 2.52 -6.99 5.60
N TYR A 21 1.27 -7.08 5.17
CA TYR A 21 0.78 -6.44 3.97
C TYR A 21 -0.47 -5.64 4.30
N VAL A 22 -0.43 -4.34 4.08
CA VAL A 22 -1.62 -3.48 4.16
C VAL A 22 -2.31 -3.53 2.81
N ASN A 23 -3.60 -3.84 2.83
CA ASN A 23 -4.44 -3.84 1.65
C ASN A 23 -5.24 -2.54 1.58
N PHE A 24 -5.17 -1.91 0.41
CA PHE A 24 -5.89 -0.68 0.07
C PHE A 24 -6.87 -0.94 -1.06
N VAL A 25 -7.97 -0.19 -1.03
CA VAL A 25 -8.97 -0.12 -2.11
C VAL A 25 -9.23 1.33 -2.47
N TRP A 26 -9.31 1.65 -3.76
CA TRP A 26 -9.68 3.00 -4.18
C TRP A 26 -11.16 3.23 -3.91
N ALA A 27 -11.50 4.30 -3.21
CA ALA A 27 -12.89 4.64 -2.89
C ALA A 27 -13.76 4.79 -4.14
N ASN A 28 -13.16 5.23 -5.26
CA ASN A 28 -13.84 5.44 -6.53
C ASN A 28 -13.85 4.20 -7.43
N ASP A 29 -13.04 3.18 -7.13
CA ASP A 29 -12.91 1.98 -7.95
C ASP A 29 -12.58 0.76 -7.05
N PRO A 30 -13.60 0.03 -6.57
CA PRO A 30 -13.40 -1.08 -5.64
C PRO A 30 -12.71 -2.30 -6.27
N SER A 31 -12.62 -2.33 -7.59
CA SER A 31 -11.89 -3.34 -8.37
C SER A 31 -10.38 -3.10 -8.33
N LYS A 32 -9.94 -1.86 -8.12
CA LYS A 32 -8.53 -1.54 -7.90
C LYS A 32 -8.14 -1.82 -6.46
N ARG A 33 -7.16 -2.70 -6.29
CA ARG A 33 -6.60 -3.10 -5.00
C ARG A 33 -5.09 -2.98 -5.04
N LEU A 34 -4.51 -2.58 -3.92
CA LEU A 34 -3.08 -2.48 -3.75
C LEU A 34 -2.72 -3.14 -2.43
N GLY A 35 -1.78 -4.10 -2.46
CA GLY A 35 -1.19 -4.67 -1.26
C GLY A 35 0.24 -4.15 -1.14
N LEU A 36 0.56 -3.46 -0.05
CA LEU A 36 1.92 -2.98 0.20
C LEU A 36 2.51 -3.64 1.42
N GLU A 37 3.77 -4.00 1.31
CA GLU A 37 4.54 -4.52 2.43
C GLU A 37 4.73 -3.42 3.49
N VAL A 38 4.54 -3.81 4.75
CA VAL A 38 4.80 -3.00 5.93
C VAL A 38 5.56 -3.85 6.95
N PRO A 39 6.29 -3.22 7.89
CA PRO A 39 6.96 -3.93 8.98
C PRO A 39 6.04 -4.90 9.72
N TYR A 40 6.59 -6.06 10.08
CA TYR A 40 5.84 -7.07 10.83
C TYR A 40 5.71 -6.70 12.30
N GLY A 41 4.52 -6.94 12.87
CA GLY A 41 4.23 -6.66 14.28
C GLY A 41 3.87 -5.20 14.58
N LEU A 42 3.42 -4.45 13.58
CA LEU A 42 2.90 -3.10 13.79
C LEU A 42 1.62 -3.11 14.63
N SER A 43 1.51 -2.11 15.50
CA SER A 43 0.27 -1.84 16.25
C SER A 43 -0.72 -1.11 15.35
N LEU A 44 -2.03 -1.22 15.64
CA LEU A 44 -3.10 -0.63 14.80
C LEU A 44 -2.92 0.87 14.58
N ASP A 45 -2.45 1.58 15.62
CA ASP A 45 -2.12 3.01 15.60
C ASP A 45 -0.95 3.38 14.68
N GLN A 46 -0.06 2.43 14.39
CA GLN A 46 1.09 2.63 13.49
C GLN A 46 0.76 2.26 12.04
N ILE A 47 -0.31 1.49 11.81
CA ILE A 47 -0.68 1.01 10.47
C ILE A 47 -0.86 2.18 9.52
N GLU A 48 -1.59 3.23 9.90
CA GLU A 48 -1.85 4.36 9.01
C GLU A 48 -0.56 5.07 8.58
N ALA A 49 0.35 5.30 9.52
CA ALA A 49 1.63 5.96 9.26
C ALA A 49 2.54 5.11 8.35
N GLU A 50 2.65 3.80 8.62
CA GLU A 50 3.48 2.90 7.82
C GLU A 50 2.84 2.61 6.45
N ALA A 51 1.52 2.46 6.40
CA ALA A 51 0.75 2.39 5.17
C ALA A 51 1.04 3.60 4.27
N ARG A 52 1.02 4.80 4.85
CA ARG A 52 1.32 6.04 4.14
C ARG A 52 2.76 6.04 3.61
N LYS A 53 3.73 5.67 4.44
CA LYS A 53 5.14 5.55 4.01
C LYS A 53 5.30 4.57 2.85
N SER A 54 4.65 3.41 2.88
CA SER A 54 4.73 2.45 1.79
C SER A 54 4.09 2.99 0.50
N VAL A 55 2.99 3.74 0.60
CA VAL A 55 2.38 4.41 -0.57
C VAL A 55 3.31 5.48 -1.14
N ASP A 56 3.91 6.31 -0.29
CA ASP A 56 4.87 7.34 -0.71
C ASP A 56 6.11 6.72 -1.36
N ALA A 57 6.62 5.60 -0.83
CA ALA A 57 7.71 4.84 -1.42
C ALA A 57 7.35 4.31 -2.82
N LEU A 58 6.21 3.62 -2.95
CA LEU A 58 5.74 3.13 -4.25
C LEU A 58 5.56 4.28 -5.25
N SER A 59 4.97 5.39 -4.82
CA SER A 59 4.78 6.56 -5.68
C SER A 59 6.12 7.09 -6.18
N GLY A 60 7.15 7.13 -5.33
CA GLY A 60 8.50 7.52 -5.70
C GLY A 60 9.13 6.55 -6.71
N GLU A 61 8.99 5.25 -6.48
CA GLU A 61 9.48 4.21 -7.39
C GLU A 61 8.81 4.33 -8.78
N LEU A 62 7.49 4.44 -8.82
CA LEU A 62 6.73 4.59 -10.06
C LEU A 62 7.10 5.88 -10.81
N ALA A 63 7.37 6.97 -10.09
CA ALA A 63 7.81 8.22 -10.70
C ALA A 63 9.23 8.12 -11.30
N ALA A 64 10.08 7.25 -10.77
CA ALA A 64 11.43 7.02 -11.25
C ALA A 64 11.52 5.96 -12.38
N CYS A 65 10.49 5.14 -12.53
CA CYS A 65 10.43 4.11 -13.57
C CYS A 65 10.45 4.72 -14.98
N LYS A 66 11.21 4.09 -15.88
CA LYS A 66 11.12 4.37 -17.31
C LYS A 66 9.99 3.56 -17.91
N LEU A 67 9.17 4.20 -18.74
CA LEU A 67 8.17 3.52 -19.54
C LEU A 67 8.81 3.13 -20.87
N GLU A 68 8.93 1.83 -21.11
CA GLU A 68 9.44 1.28 -22.37
C GLU A 68 8.31 0.50 -23.05
N LEU A 69 8.10 0.75 -24.34
CA LEU A 69 7.26 -0.07 -25.19
C LEU A 69 8.13 -1.18 -25.83
N PRO A 70 7.59 -2.39 -26.03
CA PRO A 70 8.33 -3.48 -26.68
C PRO A 70 8.72 -3.17 -28.11
#